data_AF-A0A182W3B2-F1
#
_entry.id   AF-A0A182W3B2-F1
#
_cell.length_a   1.000
_cell.length_b   1.000
_cell.length_c   1.000
_cell.angle_alpha   90.00
_cell.angle_beta   90.00
_cell.angle_gamma   90.00
#
_symmetry.space_group_name_H-M   'P 1'
#
loop_
_entity.id
_entity.type
_entity.pdbx_description
1 polymer ?
#
loop_
_entity_poly.entity_id
_entity_poly.type
_entity_poly.pdbx_seq_one_letter_code
_entity_poly.pdbx_strand_id
1 'polypeptide(L)'
;MVRRLRKNRKTQQVYDYARNRKRMSQKDRRNGSIRNAEVRAAYDKTKNPARNIREMGLAFDVNRAIPIPNVRTQIKDMEKALSGQKMKSGLRKSRSAPKQYVAEQMEEEANEFNGSRFRIARSMVRKITAMIDRYGFNYQAMAKDRSNYEQETWRQFRSKVRRFLRIPEQCTPYLEEKGWIDCDMSDPTDPRWKEFCTDDES
;
A
#
# COMPACT_ATOMS: atom_id res chain seq x y z
N MET A 1 23.57 8.31 51.44
CA MET A 1 23.83 8.31 49.98
C MET A 1 24.01 6.86 49.51
N VAL A 2 22.95 6.20 49.00
CA VAL A 2 23.03 4.78 48.60
C VAL A 2 23.54 4.69 47.16
N ARG A 3 24.82 4.38 46.99
CA ARG A 3 25.40 4.04 45.67
C ARG A 3 24.72 2.75 45.18
N ARG A 4 23.83 2.85 44.19
CA ARG A 4 23.36 1.67 43.45
C ARG A 4 24.58 1.02 42.81
N LEU A 5 25.00 -0.13 43.33
CA LEU A 5 26.05 -0.94 42.73
C LEU A 5 25.68 -1.21 41.26
N ARG A 6 26.47 -0.70 40.34
CA ARG A 6 26.33 -0.96 38.90
C ARG A 6 26.56 -2.47 38.74
N LYS A 7 25.50 -3.25 38.46
CA LYS A 7 25.62 -4.70 38.23
C LYS A 7 26.72 -4.94 37.18
N ASN A 8 27.84 -5.50 37.62
CA ASN A 8 29.00 -5.71 36.76
C ASN A 8 28.64 -6.68 35.63
N ARG A 9 29.01 -6.34 34.39
CA ARG A 9 28.70 -7.13 33.17
C ARG A 9 29.10 -8.61 33.27
N LYS A 10 30.06 -8.94 34.16
CA LYS A 10 30.52 -10.30 34.45
C LYS A 10 29.47 -11.17 35.15
N THR A 11 28.63 -10.62 36.04
CA THR A 11 27.57 -11.40 36.71
C THR A 11 26.33 -11.61 35.85
N GLN A 12 26.18 -10.86 34.75
CA GLN A 12 25.10 -11.06 33.77
C GLN A 12 25.46 -12.08 32.67
N GLN A 13 26.75 -12.39 32.48
CA GLN A 13 27.23 -13.37 31.49
C GLN A 13 27.52 -14.75 32.10
N VAL A 14 26.75 -15.15 33.12
CA VAL A 14 26.80 -16.53 33.59
C VAL A 14 26.12 -17.43 32.55
N TYR A 15 26.74 -18.57 32.25
CA TYR A 15 26.13 -19.56 31.37
C TYR A 15 24.87 -20.12 32.04
N ASP A 16 23.70 -19.77 31.53
CA ASP A 16 22.43 -20.30 31.99
C ASP A 16 22.28 -21.76 31.51
N TYR A 17 22.53 -22.69 32.43
CA TYR A 17 22.45 -24.13 32.18
C TYR A 17 21.04 -24.61 31.83
N ALA A 18 19.99 -23.86 32.18
CA ALA A 18 18.61 -24.20 31.81
C ALA A 18 18.31 -23.93 30.34
N ARG A 19 19.13 -23.12 29.65
CA ARG A 19 18.93 -22.77 28.24
C ARG A 19 19.80 -23.62 27.34
N ASN A 20 19.17 -24.49 26.56
CA ASN A 20 19.87 -25.20 25.50
C ASN A 20 20.15 -24.28 24.30
N ARG A 21 21.37 -23.72 24.26
CA ARG A 21 21.80 -22.78 23.20
C ARG A 21 21.76 -23.38 21.79
N LYS A 22 21.95 -24.70 21.63
CA LYS A 22 21.84 -25.36 20.30
C LYS A 22 20.40 -25.30 19.79
N ARG A 23 19.42 -25.61 20.65
CA ARG A 23 17.99 -25.52 20.31
C ARG A 23 17.57 -24.07 20.04
N MET A 24 18.06 -23.11 20.82
CA MET A 24 17.80 -21.69 20.57
C MET A 24 18.37 -21.26 19.21
N SER A 25 19.61 -21.63 18.88
CA SER A 25 20.20 -21.29 17.58
C SER A 25 19.44 -21.93 16.41
N GLN A 26 18.97 -23.16 16.55
CA GLN A 26 18.11 -23.79 15.54
C GLN A 26 16.77 -23.06 15.39
N LYS A 27 16.16 -22.63 16.51
CA LYS A 27 14.93 -21.82 16.50
C LYS A 27 15.16 -20.47 15.83
N ASP A 28 16.27 -19.79 16.12
CA ASP A 28 16.63 -18.49 15.54
C ASP A 28 16.92 -18.57 14.03
N ARG A 29 17.35 -19.74 13.55
CA ARG A 29 17.53 -20.03 12.11
C ARG A 29 16.23 -20.46 11.43
N ARG A 30 15.25 -20.94 12.20
CA ARG A 30 13.98 -21.41 11.66
C ARG A 30 13.16 -20.20 11.22
N ASN A 31 13.17 -19.93 9.93
CA ASN A 31 12.29 -18.95 9.32
C ASN A 31 10.98 -19.60 8.86
N GLY A 32 9.91 -18.81 8.76
CA GLY A 32 8.65 -19.25 8.15
C GLY A 32 8.77 -19.43 6.64
N SER A 33 7.63 -19.73 5.99
CA SER A 33 7.58 -19.76 4.52
C SER A 33 7.71 -18.35 3.95
N ILE A 34 8.73 -18.12 3.14
CA ILE A 34 8.93 -16.86 2.41
C ILE A 34 8.01 -16.85 1.19
N ARG A 35 7.15 -15.84 1.07
CA ARG A 35 6.15 -15.72 -0.01
C ARG A 35 6.72 -15.14 -1.30
N ASN A 36 7.56 -14.09 -1.20
CA ASN A 36 8.17 -13.46 -2.37
C ASN A 36 9.20 -14.42 -3.00
N ALA A 37 9.15 -14.56 -4.34
CA ALA A 37 9.94 -15.53 -5.07
C ALA A 37 11.42 -15.15 -5.14
N GLU A 38 11.73 -13.88 -5.36
CA GLU A 38 13.07 -13.34 -5.51
C GLU A 38 13.88 -13.48 -4.22
N VAL A 39 13.29 -13.04 -3.10
CA VAL A 39 13.87 -13.19 -1.76
C VAL A 39 14.09 -14.66 -1.46
N ARG A 40 13.13 -15.54 -1.81
CA ARG A 40 13.24 -16.98 -1.57
C ARG A 40 14.36 -17.62 -2.38
N ALA A 41 14.55 -17.21 -3.64
CA ALA A 41 15.62 -17.69 -4.50
C ALA A 41 17.01 -17.28 -3.96
N ALA A 42 17.14 -16.05 -3.48
CA ALA A 42 18.38 -15.55 -2.90
C ALA A 42 18.63 -16.05 -1.45
N TYR A 43 17.66 -16.70 -0.79
CA TYR A 43 17.73 -17.03 0.63
C TYR A 43 18.60 -18.24 0.95
N ASP A 44 19.71 -18.01 1.65
CA ASP A 44 20.54 -19.08 2.24
C ASP A 44 19.99 -19.55 3.61
N LYS A 45 19.54 -20.81 3.68
CA LYS A 45 18.99 -21.44 4.91
C LYS A 45 20.03 -21.69 6.00
N THR A 46 21.31 -21.68 5.67
CA THR A 46 22.40 -21.93 6.63
C THR A 46 22.73 -20.68 7.46
N LYS A 47 22.44 -19.49 6.92
CA LYS A 47 22.74 -18.19 7.53
C LYS A 47 21.62 -17.75 8.47
N ASN A 48 21.97 -16.85 9.39
CA ASN A 48 20.97 -16.18 10.23
C ASN A 48 20.06 -15.29 9.35
N PRO A 49 18.73 -15.29 9.56
CA PRO A 49 17.79 -14.47 8.80
C PRO A 49 18.19 -13.00 8.72
N ALA A 50 18.65 -12.41 9.83
CA ALA A 50 19.05 -11.00 9.89
C ALA A 50 20.30 -10.67 9.08
N ARG A 51 21.19 -11.65 8.89
CA ARG A 51 22.36 -11.50 8.01
C ARG A 51 21.94 -11.65 6.55
N ASN A 52 21.13 -12.66 6.25
CA ASN A 52 20.68 -12.95 4.90
C ASN A 52 19.88 -11.79 4.30
N ILE A 53 18.93 -11.23 5.05
CA ILE A 53 18.11 -10.07 4.63
C ILE A 53 19.00 -8.83 4.42
N ARG A 54 19.96 -8.57 5.31
CA ARG A 54 20.92 -7.46 5.11
C ARG A 54 21.84 -7.66 3.90
N GLU A 55 22.21 -8.91 3.61
CA GLU A 55 23.03 -9.23 2.43
C GLU A 55 22.25 -8.98 1.12
N MET A 56 20.91 -9.04 1.14
CA MET A 56 20.02 -8.70 0.03
C MET A 56 19.71 -7.20 -0.10
N GLY A 57 20.31 -6.34 0.74
CA GLY A 57 19.99 -4.91 0.76
C GLY A 57 18.71 -4.54 1.53
N LEU A 58 18.07 -5.51 2.18
CA LEU A 58 16.82 -5.31 2.92
C LEU A 58 17.04 -4.99 4.41
N ALA A 59 16.08 -4.26 4.97
CA ALA A 59 16.03 -3.98 6.40
C ALA A 59 15.40 -5.16 7.17
N PHE A 60 16.15 -5.77 8.09
CA PHE A 60 15.61 -6.80 8.99
C PHE A 60 14.73 -6.23 10.11
N ASP A 61 15.08 -5.03 10.61
CA ASP A 61 14.36 -4.34 11.67
C ASP A 61 14.05 -2.92 11.19
N VAL A 62 12.76 -2.68 10.93
CA VAL A 62 12.27 -1.42 10.35
C VAL A 62 12.51 -0.25 11.30
N ASN A 63 12.27 -0.43 12.60
CA ASN A 63 12.46 0.65 13.58
C ASN A 63 13.93 1.06 13.73
N ARG A 64 14.84 0.14 13.41
CA ARG A 64 16.27 0.42 13.38
C ARG A 64 16.70 1.09 12.08
N ALA A 65 16.10 0.72 10.96
CA ALA A 65 16.39 1.32 9.66
C ALA A 65 15.79 2.72 9.52
N ILE A 66 14.55 2.89 9.99
CA ILE A 66 13.77 4.12 9.99
C ILE A 66 13.39 4.43 11.44
N PRO A 67 14.29 5.06 12.22
CA PRO A 67 14.01 5.40 13.60
C PRO A 67 12.92 6.46 13.68
N ILE A 68 11.91 6.21 14.51
CA ILE A 68 10.86 7.20 14.80
C ILE A 68 11.51 8.40 15.49
N PRO A 69 11.29 9.64 15.00
CA PRO A 69 11.82 10.82 15.63
C PRO A 69 11.31 10.95 17.07
N ASN A 70 12.24 11.10 18.02
CA ASN A 70 11.89 11.36 19.41
C ASN A 70 12.07 12.86 19.70
N VAL A 71 10.98 13.53 20.12
CA VAL A 71 10.98 14.97 20.40
C VAL A 71 12.08 15.35 21.40
N ARG A 72 12.32 14.52 22.42
CA ARG A 72 13.37 14.77 23.41
C ARG A 72 14.78 14.64 22.84
N THR A 73 14.99 13.78 21.84
CA THR A 73 16.30 13.70 21.16
C THR A 73 16.48 14.86 20.20
N GLN A 74 15.42 15.27 19.50
CA GLN A 74 15.44 16.45 18.65
C GLN A 74 15.77 17.72 19.43
N ILE A 75 15.14 17.95 20.59
CA ILE A 75 15.45 19.11 21.45
C ILE A 75 16.92 19.11 21.87
N LYS A 76 17.45 17.96 22.31
CA LYS A 76 18.88 17.82 22.67
C LYS A 76 19.81 18.03 21.50
N ASP A 77 19.41 17.63 20.30
CA ASP A 77 20.20 17.80 19.09
C ASP A 77 20.17 19.27 18.63
N MET A 78 19.05 19.97 18.79
CA MET A 78 18.96 21.42 18.61
C MET A 78 19.83 22.19 19.63
N GLU A 79 19.80 21.83 20.92
CA GLU A 79 20.66 22.42 21.95
C GLU A 79 22.16 22.21 21.66
N LYS A 80 22.54 21.04 21.15
CA LYS A 80 23.91 20.77 20.70
C LYS A 80 24.31 21.58 19.48
N ALA A 81 23.41 21.73 18.52
CA ALA A 81 23.64 22.57 17.35
C ALA A 81 23.83 24.04 17.74
N LEU A 82 23.01 24.56 18.67
CA LEU A 82 23.11 25.92 19.22
C LEU A 82 24.41 26.14 20.02
N SER A 83 24.89 25.11 20.73
CA SER A 83 26.16 25.18 21.48
C SER A 83 27.41 24.93 20.62
N GLY A 84 27.28 24.85 19.29
CA GLY A 84 28.40 24.65 18.37
C GLY A 84 29.04 23.26 18.45
N GLN A 85 28.46 22.32 19.19
CA GLN A 85 28.94 20.93 19.22
C GLN A 85 28.56 20.22 17.91
N LYS A 86 29.53 19.53 17.30
CA LYS A 86 29.29 18.71 16.11
C LYS A 86 28.20 17.67 16.39
N MET A 87 27.07 17.86 15.75
CA MET A 87 26.03 16.84 15.59
C MET A 87 26.71 15.58 15.05
N LYS A 88 26.62 14.46 15.77
CA LYS A 88 27.00 13.15 15.21
C LYS A 88 25.94 12.78 14.18
N SER A 89 26.03 13.33 12.98
CA SER A 89 25.27 12.84 11.82
C SER A 89 25.80 11.46 11.47
N GLY A 90 25.30 10.47 12.18
CA GLY A 90 25.67 9.07 12.03
C GLY A 90 25.09 8.46 10.76
N LEU A 91 25.22 9.12 9.60
CA LEU A 91 25.10 8.42 8.32
C LEU A 91 26.36 7.55 8.18
N ARG A 92 26.32 6.37 8.80
CA ARG A 92 27.27 5.32 8.45
C ARG A 92 27.00 5.03 6.97
N LYS A 93 27.95 5.35 6.10
CA LYS A 93 27.92 4.93 4.70
C LYS A 93 27.66 3.43 4.68
N SER A 94 26.47 3.02 4.23
CA SER A 94 26.15 1.60 4.10
C SER A 94 27.08 1.04 3.02
N ARG A 95 27.74 -0.07 3.32
CA ARG A 95 28.46 -0.81 2.29
C ARG A 95 27.41 -1.40 1.36
N SER A 96 27.68 -1.37 0.05
CA SER A 96 26.85 -2.07 -0.93
C SER A 96 26.69 -3.53 -0.51
N ALA A 97 25.44 -4.02 -0.49
CA ALA A 97 25.14 -5.37 -0.07
C ALA A 97 25.51 -6.36 -1.19
N PRO A 98 26.04 -7.55 -0.87
CA PRO A 98 26.51 -8.51 -1.88
C PRO A 98 25.41 -9.04 -2.81
N LYS A 99 24.14 -9.04 -2.37
CA LYS A 99 22.98 -9.48 -3.14
C LYS A 99 22.00 -8.31 -3.38
N GLN A 100 22.54 -7.12 -3.69
CA GLN A 100 21.73 -5.92 -3.92
C GLN A 100 20.72 -6.08 -5.07
N TYR A 101 21.02 -6.94 -6.06
CA TYR A 101 20.12 -7.24 -7.18
C TYR A 101 18.71 -7.65 -6.75
N VAL A 102 18.55 -8.26 -5.57
CA VAL A 102 17.23 -8.65 -5.05
C VAL A 102 16.40 -7.40 -4.78
N ALA A 103 17.00 -6.38 -4.13
CA ALA A 103 16.32 -5.12 -3.85
C ALA A 103 15.97 -4.37 -5.13
N GLU A 104 16.86 -4.39 -6.12
CA GLU A 104 16.65 -3.77 -7.43
C GLU A 104 15.48 -4.42 -8.19
N GLN A 105 15.42 -5.75 -8.25
CA GLN A 105 14.31 -6.48 -8.87
C GLN A 105 12.97 -6.17 -8.17
N MET A 106 12.94 -6.16 -6.83
CA MET A 106 11.72 -5.78 -6.10
C MET A 106 11.30 -4.32 -6.35
N GLU A 107 12.25 -3.41 -6.56
CA GLU A 107 11.96 -2.02 -6.90
C GLU A 107 11.39 -1.90 -8.31
N GLU A 108 11.92 -2.67 -9.27
CA GLU A 108 11.38 -2.79 -10.62
C GLU A 108 9.95 -3.35 -10.60
N GLU A 109 9.73 -4.51 -9.98
CA GLU A 109 8.40 -5.13 -9.82
C GLU A 109 7.39 -4.18 -9.13
N ALA A 110 7.84 -3.38 -8.16
CA ALA A 110 6.99 -2.43 -7.46
C ALA A 110 6.65 -1.20 -8.31
N ASN A 111 7.55 -0.78 -9.20
CA ASN A 111 7.35 0.36 -10.08
C ASN A 111 6.51 0.00 -11.32
N GLU A 112 6.41 -1.28 -11.66
CA GLU A 112 5.54 -1.75 -12.72
C GLU A 112 4.06 -1.37 -12.47
N PHE A 113 3.41 -0.82 -13.50
CA PHE A 113 1.99 -0.47 -13.44
C PHE A 113 1.14 -1.74 -13.39
N ASN A 114 0.71 -2.10 -12.19
CA ASN A 114 -0.09 -3.29 -11.90
C ASN A 114 -1.54 -3.28 -12.44
N GLY A 115 -1.91 -2.26 -13.23
CA GLY A 115 -3.29 -2.09 -13.71
C GLY A 115 -4.28 -1.71 -12.61
N SER A 116 -5.44 -1.19 -13.02
CA SER A 116 -6.57 -1.05 -12.09
C SER A 116 -7.32 -2.38 -11.97
N ARG A 117 -7.17 -3.08 -10.85
CA ARG A 117 -7.94 -4.30 -10.54
C ARG A 117 -9.34 -4.00 -9.99
N PHE A 118 -9.73 -2.73 -9.96
CA PHE A 118 -10.99 -2.31 -9.40
C PHE A 118 -12.16 -2.77 -10.27
N ARG A 119 -13.12 -3.46 -9.64
CA ARG A 119 -14.37 -3.91 -10.26
C ARG A 119 -15.53 -3.49 -9.39
N ILE A 120 -16.63 -3.08 -10.01
CA ILE A 120 -17.89 -2.78 -9.30
C ILE A 120 -18.59 -4.11 -8.96
N ALA A 121 -19.25 -4.17 -7.81
CA ALA A 121 -20.04 -5.32 -7.41
C ALA A 121 -21.18 -5.59 -8.41
N ARG A 122 -21.49 -6.87 -8.67
CA ARG A 122 -22.50 -7.27 -9.68
C ARG A 122 -23.89 -6.68 -9.43
N SER A 123 -24.34 -6.63 -8.17
CA SER A 123 -25.62 -6.03 -7.78
C SER A 123 -25.67 -4.54 -8.13
N MET A 124 -24.55 -3.85 -7.90
CA MET A 124 -24.41 -2.43 -8.19
C MET A 124 -24.40 -2.18 -9.70
N VAL A 125 -23.71 -3.02 -10.49
CA VAL A 125 -23.77 -2.95 -11.96
C VAL A 125 -25.21 -3.07 -12.44
N ARG A 126 -25.98 -4.07 -11.96
CA ARG A 126 -27.40 -4.24 -12.32
C ARG A 126 -28.26 -3.02 -11.97
N LYS A 127 -28.03 -2.41 -10.80
CA LYS A 127 -28.73 -1.18 -10.39
C LYS A 127 -28.40 -0.03 -11.33
N ILE A 128 -27.12 0.14 -11.67
CA ILE A 128 -26.64 1.20 -12.58
C ILE A 128 -27.22 1.02 -13.97
N THR A 129 -27.11 -0.17 -14.57
CA THR A 129 -27.63 -0.45 -15.91
C THR A 129 -29.15 -0.27 -15.97
N ALA A 130 -29.89 -0.73 -14.95
CA ALA A 130 -31.34 -0.52 -14.86
C ALA A 130 -31.73 0.97 -14.70
N MET A 131 -30.87 1.80 -14.10
CA MET A 131 -31.11 3.25 -14.01
C MET A 131 -30.82 3.95 -15.34
N ILE A 132 -29.72 3.58 -16.02
CA ILE A 132 -29.37 4.10 -17.35
C ILE A 132 -30.47 3.73 -18.36
N ASP A 133 -30.98 2.50 -18.31
CA ASP A 133 -32.04 2.03 -19.22
C ASP A 133 -33.37 2.79 -19.04
N ARG A 134 -33.68 3.23 -17.81
CA ARG A 134 -34.94 3.93 -17.51
C ARG A 134 -34.86 5.44 -17.71
N TYR A 135 -33.73 6.05 -17.35
CA TYR A 135 -33.59 7.51 -17.24
C TYR A 135 -32.47 8.09 -18.10
N GLY A 136 -31.71 7.27 -18.82
CA GLY A 136 -30.53 7.71 -19.58
C GLY A 136 -29.45 8.28 -18.66
N PHE A 137 -28.89 9.44 -19.02
CA PHE A 137 -27.94 10.19 -18.19
C PHE A 137 -28.58 11.35 -17.41
N ASN A 138 -29.90 11.27 -17.14
CA ASN A 138 -30.58 12.22 -16.26
C ASN A 138 -30.48 11.79 -14.79
N TYR A 139 -29.42 12.25 -14.12
CA TYR A 139 -29.13 11.85 -12.73
C TYR A 139 -30.12 12.40 -11.70
N GLN A 140 -30.78 13.54 -11.99
CA GLN A 140 -31.81 14.08 -11.10
C GLN A 140 -33.07 13.20 -11.11
N ALA A 141 -33.45 12.68 -12.27
CA ALA A 141 -34.55 11.73 -12.39
C ALA A 141 -34.21 10.41 -11.68
N MET A 142 -32.98 9.90 -11.81
CA MET A 142 -32.53 8.70 -11.07
C MET A 142 -32.65 8.86 -9.56
N ALA A 143 -32.31 10.03 -9.02
CA ALA A 143 -32.41 10.32 -7.60
C ALA A 143 -33.86 10.27 -7.09
N LYS A 144 -34.83 10.66 -7.94
CA LYS A 144 -36.27 10.65 -7.64
C LYS A 144 -36.94 9.29 -7.91
N ASP A 145 -36.22 8.31 -8.46
CA ASP A 145 -36.80 7.02 -8.76
C ASP A 145 -37.24 6.27 -7.49
N ARG A 146 -38.35 5.55 -7.59
CA ARG A 146 -38.91 4.78 -6.48
C ARG A 146 -37.99 3.63 -6.03
N SER A 147 -37.14 3.12 -6.93
CA SER A 147 -36.17 2.07 -6.56
C SER A 147 -34.92 2.60 -5.84
N ASN A 148 -34.78 3.92 -5.69
CA ASN A 148 -33.70 4.54 -4.93
C ASN A 148 -33.94 4.47 -3.40
N TYR A 149 -34.00 3.25 -2.87
CA TYR A 149 -34.25 3.01 -1.44
C TYR A 149 -33.15 3.55 -0.53
N GLU A 150 -31.92 3.59 -1.05
CA GLU A 150 -30.72 4.07 -0.34
C GLU A 150 -30.62 5.61 -0.36
N GLN A 151 -31.62 6.30 -0.93
CA GLN A 151 -31.72 7.76 -0.99
C GLN A 151 -30.45 8.40 -1.56
N GLU A 152 -29.90 7.78 -2.60
CA GLU A 152 -28.71 8.29 -3.24
C GLU A 152 -28.96 9.64 -3.90
N THR A 153 -28.00 10.54 -3.79
CA THR A 153 -28.07 11.85 -4.44
C THR A 153 -27.70 11.74 -5.92
N TRP A 154 -28.17 12.68 -6.73
CA TRP A 154 -27.83 12.72 -8.16
C TRP A 154 -26.31 12.74 -8.43
N ARG A 155 -25.51 13.38 -7.55
CA ARG A 155 -24.04 13.38 -7.63
C ARG A 155 -23.44 12.00 -7.39
N GLN A 156 -24.05 11.21 -6.51
CA GLN A 156 -23.63 9.84 -6.25
C GLN A 156 -23.95 8.95 -7.45
N PHE A 157 -25.14 9.08 -8.05
CA PHE A 157 -25.48 8.41 -9.31
C PHE A 157 -24.50 8.79 -10.44
N ARG A 158 -24.21 10.08 -10.64
CA ARG A 158 -23.22 10.56 -11.61
C ARG A 158 -21.86 9.89 -11.40
N SER A 159 -21.38 9.89 -10.16
CA SER A 159 -20.10 9.28 -9.81
C SER A 159 -20.08 7.77 -10.04
N LYS A 160 -21.19 7.08 -9.76
CA LYS A 160 -21.35 5.63 -9.93
C LYS A 160 -21.42 5.23 -11.41
N VAL A 161 -22.20 5.95 -12.20
CA VAL A 161 -22.28 5.77 -13.65
C VAL A 161 -20.92 6.03 -14.29
N ARG A 162 -20.26 7.16 -14.01
CA ARG A 162 -18.91 7.44 -14.53
C ARG A 162 -17.87 6.39 -14.13
N ARG A 163 -17.94 5.92 -12.88
CA ARG A 163 -17.07 4.85 -12.40
C ARG A 163 -17.31 3.53 -13.13
N PHE A 164 -18.56 3.22 -13.46
CA PHE A 164 -18.92 2.05 -14.27
C PHE A 164 -18.38 2.16 -15.70
N LEU A 165 -18.57 3.32 -16.33
CA LEU A 165 -18.09 3.58 -17.69
C LEU A 165 -16.56 3.54 -17.81
N ARG A 166 -15.84 3.92 -16.74
CA ARG A 166 -14.37 3.85 -16.69
C ARG A 166 -13.83 2.41 -16.69
N ILE A 167 -14.66 1.41 -16.40
CA ILE A 167 -14.24 0.00 -16.33
C ILE A 167 -14.70 -0.70 -17.62
N PRO A 168 -13.82 -0.82 -18.63
CA PRO A 168 -14.20 -1.39 -19.92
C PRO A 168 -14.72 -2.82 -19.76
N GLU A 169 -14.08 -3.65 -18.94
CA GLU A 169 -14.49 -5.06 -18.72
C GLU A 169 -15.96 -5.24 -18.32
N GLN A 170 -16.56 -4.27 -17.61
CA GLN A 170 -17.95 -4.35 -17.15
C GLN A 170 -18.90 -3.55 -18.03
N CYS A 171 -18.40 -2.52 -18.69
CA CYS A 171 -19.17 -1.62 -19.53
C CYS A 171 -19.35 -2.18 -20.95
N THR A 172 -18.32 -2.78 -21.54
CA THR A 172 -18.37 -3.31 -22.92
C THR A 172 -19.53 -4.27 -23.18
N PRO A 173 -19.85 -5.28 -22.35
CA PRO A 173 -20.98 -6.17 -22.64
C PRO A 173 -22.33 -5.43 -22.62
N TYR A 174 -22.47 -4.42 -21.75
CA TYR A 174 -23.68 -3.60 -21.69
C TYR A 174 -23.83 -2.68 -22.90
N LEU A 175 -22.73 -2.06 -23.34
CA LEU A 175 -22.72 -1.23 -24.54
C LEU A 175 -22.95 -2.06 -25.81
N GLU A 176 -22.41 -3.29 -25.88
CA GLU A 176 -22.67 -4.23 -26.97
C GLU A 176 -24.15 -4.58 -27.10
N GLU A 177 -24.80 -4.92 -25.98
CA GLU A 177 -26.23 -5.25 -25.96
C GLU A 177 -27.11 -4.09 -26.44
N LYS A 178 -26.70 -2.85 -26.16
CA LYS A 178 -27.42 -1.63 -26.57
C LYS A 178 -27.03 -1.11 -27.95
N GLY A 179 -25.98 -1.66 -28.57
CA GLY A 179 -25.43 -1.16 -29.83
C GLY A 179 -24.74 0.21 -29.70
N TRP A 180 -24.14 0.49 -28.53
CA TRP A 180 -23.47 1.76 -28.20
C TRP A 180 -21.94 1.67 -28.22
N ILE A 181 -21.39 0.68 -28.92
CA ILE A 181 -19.93 0.44 -29.00
C ILE A 181 -19.24 1.54 -29.82
N ASP A 182 -19.88 1.99 -30.89
CA ASP A 182 -19.31 2.96 -31.84
C ASP A 182 -19.42 4.41 -31.36
N CYS A 183 -20.05 4.64 -30.20
CA CYS A 183 -20.25 5.98 -29.67
C CYS A 183 -18.97 6.48 -28.98
N ASP A 184 -18.39 7.58 -29.46
CA ASP A 184 -17.39 8.28 -28.68
C ASP A 184 -18.06 9.04 -27.53
N MET A 185 -17.86 8.55 -26.32
CA MET A 185 -18.24 9.19 -25.04
C MET A 185 -17.80 10.66 -24.93
N SER A 186 -16.78 11.04 -25.68
CA SER A 186 -16.16 12.36 -25.64
C SER A 186 -16.78 13.33 -26.65
N ASP A 187 -17.65 12.88 -27.55
CA ASP A 187 -18.31 13.74 -28.54
C ASP A 187 -19.46 14.51 -27.87
N PRO A 188 -19.35 15.85 -27.70
CA PRO A 188 -20.39 16.66 -27.06
C PRO A 188 -21.68 16.75 -27.88
N THR A 189 -21.66 16.24 -29.13
CA THR A 189 -22.72 16.40 -30.11
C THR A 189 -23.69 15.22 -30.13
N ASP A 190 -23.33 14.06 -29.56
CA ASP A 190 -24.22 12.89 -29.54
C ASP A 190 -25.32 13.07 -28.46
N PRO A 191 -26.61 13.15 -28.85
CA PRO A 191 -27.72 13.33 -27.91
C PRO A 191 -27.86 12.21 -26.87
N ARG A 192 -27.25 11.04 -27.11
CA ARG A 192 -27.33 9.86 -26.24
C ARG A 192 -26.54 10.03 -24.94
N TRP A 193 -25.47 10.84 -24.96
CA TRP A 193 -24.57 11.05 -23.82
C TRP A 193 -24.77 12.38 -23.11
N LYS A 194 -25.76 13.17 -23.57
CA LYS A 194 -26.07 14.47 -22.97
C LYS A 194 -26.48 14.28 -21.51
N GLU A 195 -25.62 14.76 -20.59
CA GLU A 195 -25.95 14.85 -19.18
C GLU A 195 -26.99 15.97 -19.02
N PHE A 196 -28.19 15.63 -18.55
CA PHE A 196 -29.26 16.62 -18.31
C PHE A 196 -29.28 17.03 -16.84
N CYS A 197 -29.49 18.33 -16.58
CA CYS A 197 -29.68 18.87 -15.23
C CYS A 197 -28.47 18.68 -14.29
N THR A 198 -27.25 18.73 -14.83
CA THR A 198 -26.02 18.97 -14.07
C THR A 198 -25.85 20.47 -13.86
N ASP A 199 -25.28 20.91 -12.72
CA ASP A 199 -25.08 22.34 -12.37
C ASP A 199 -24.35 23.18 -13.42
N ASP A 200 -23.79 22.56 -14.47
CA ASP A 200 -23.17 23.23 -15.62
C ASP A 200 -24.22 23.90 -16.56
N GLU A 201 -25.53 23.67 -16.37
CA GLU A 201 -26.65 24.30 -17.11
C GLU A 201 -27.40 25.39 -16.30
N SER A 202 -26.85 25.94 -15.22
CA SER A 202 -27.47 27.00 -14.39
C SER A 202 -26.55 28.17 -14.10
#